data_AF-A0A699XC40-F1
#
_entry.id   AF-A0A699XC40-F1
#
_cell.length_a   1.000
_cell.length_b   1.000
_cell.length_c   1.000
_cell.angle_alpha   90.00
_cell.angle_beta   90.00
_cell.angle_gamma   90.00
#
_symmetry.space_group_name_H-M   'P 1'
#
loop_
_entity.id
_entity.type
_entity.pdbx_description
1 polymer ?
#
loop_
_entity_poly.entity_id
_entity_poly.type
_entity_poly.pdbx_seq_one_letter_code
_entity_poly.pdbx_strand_id
1 'polypeptide(L)'
;EIWAMALDSSLKSLGKYTPAQPGDRTLIDALHPFVQTLLKTGSIDDASAAAQKGAQGTKGMKASLGRTVYVGGQGFQEVPDPGAHGLAELLLGL
;
A
#
# COMPACT_ATOMS: atom_id res chain seq x y z
N GLU A 1 13.39 2.45 15.24
CA GLU A 1 14.47 2.88 14.32
C GLU A 1 14.93 1.76 13.38
N ILE A 2 15.50 0.65 13.88
CA ILE A 2 16.00 -0.48 13.05
C ILE A 2 14.92 -1.02 12.09
N TRP A 3 13.70 -1.29 12.58
CA TRP A 3 12.61 -1.81 11.75
C TRP A 3 12.19 -0.85 10.63
N ALA A 4 12.16 0.46 10.90
CA ALA A 4 11.80 1.45 9.90
C ALA A 4 12.84 1.52 8.78
N MET A 5 14.13 1.51 9.13
CA MET A 5 15.23 1.48 8.15
C MET A 5 15.27 0.17 7.35
N ALA A 6 15.02 -0.96 8.01
CA ALA A 6 14.94 -2.26 7.35
C ALA A 6 13.78 -2.27 6.33
N LEU A 7 12.61 -1.80 6.72
CA LEU A 7 11.44 -1.70 5.84
C LEU A 7 11.68 -0.76 4.65
N ASP A 8 12.33 0.39 4.83
CA ASP A 8 12.68 1.29 3.73
C ASP A 8 13.66 0.64 2.74
N SER A 9 14.67 -0.08 3.24
CA SER A 9 15.60 -0.86 2.42
C SER A 9 14.89 -1.99 1.65
N SER A 10 14.01 -2.72 2.33
CA SER A 10 13.19 -3.77 1.71
C SER A 10 12.24 -3.21 0.66
N LEU A 11 11.62 -2.06 0.89
CA LEU A 11 10.75 -1.38 -0.07
C LEU A 11 11.51 -0.97 -1.34
N LYS A 12 12.71 -0.40 -1.19
CA LYS A 12 13.61 -0.10 -2.31
C LYS A 12 14.03 -1.35 -3.07
N SER A 13 14.28 -2.45 -2.36
CA SER A 13 14.65 -3.72 -2.98
C SER A 13 13.48 -4.36 -3.73
N LEU A 14 12.27 -4.28 -3.18
CA LEU A 14 11.04 -4.74 -3.82
C LEU A 14 10.81 -3.99 -5.16
N GLY A 15 11.06 -2.68 -5.18
CA GLY A 15 10.98 -1.86 -6.40
C GLY A 15 11.91 -2.28 -7.54
N LYS A 16 12.87 -3.18 -7.31
CA LYS A 16 13.69 -3.79 -8.38
C LYS A 16 12.96 -4.93 -9.10
N TYR A 17 11.96 -5.52 -8.48
CA TYR A 17 11.24 -6.71 -8.97
C TYR A 17 9.80 -6.40 -9.39
N THR A 18 9.27 -5.24 -9.01
CA THR A 18 7.97 -4.75 -9.47
C THR A 18 8.08 -3.30 -9.91
N PRO A 19 7.42 -2.91 -11.02
CA PRO A 19 7.33 -1.51 -11.41
C PRO A 19 6.33 -0.72 -10.56
N ALA A 20 5.53 -1.38 -9.72
CA ALA A 20 4.42 -0.75 -8.99
C ALA A 20 4.85 0.43 -8.12
N GLN A 21 4.15 1.55 -8.31
CA GLN A 21 4.30 2.79 -7.57
C GLN A 21 2.99 3.15 -6.85
N PRO A 22 3.03 4.06 -5.86
CA PRO A 22 1.82 4.69 -5.36
C PRO A 22 0.98 5.26 -6.52
N GLY A 23 -0.31 4.93 -6.56
CA GLY A 23 -1.27 5.28 -7.60
C GLY A 23 -1.58 4.15 -8.60
N ASP A 24 -0.81 3.05 -8.60
CA ASP A 24 -1.03 1.96 -9.56
C ASP A 24 -2.16 0.99 -9.20
N ARG A 25 -2.83 1.22 -8.05
CA ARG A 25 -3.85 0.36 -7.47
C ARG A 25 -3.30 -1.03 -7.16
N THR A 26 -2.37 -1.07 -6.22
CA THR A 26 -1.73 -2.31 -5.74
C THR A 26 -1.45 -2.23 -4.24
N LEU A 27 -0.92 -3.30 -3.64
CA LEU A 27 -0.50 -3.28 -2.23
C LEU A 27 0.52 -2.18 -1.88
N ILE A 28 1.24 -1.64 -2.87
CA ILE A 28 2.20 -0.55 -2.70
C ILE A 28 1.50 0.72 -2.18
N ASP A 29 0.23 0.92 -2.54
CA ASP A 29 -0.57 2.05 -2.07
C ASP A 29 -0.77 2.05 -0.56
N ALA A 30 -0.72 0.89 0.10
CA ALA A 30 -0.73 0.79 1.55
C ALA A 30 0.70 0.72 2.13
N LEU A 31 1.57 -0.09 1.50
CA LEU A 31 2.91 -0.36 2.02
C LEU A 31 3.80 0.89 2.03
N HIS A 32 3.82 1.66 0.94
CA HIS A 32 4.68 2.82 0.81
C HIS A 32 4.39 3.89 1.89
N PRO A 33 3.13 4.36 2.08
CA PRO A 33 2.84 5.35 3.12
C PRO A 33 3.06 4.82 4.55
N PHE A 34 2.88 3.51 4.81
CA PHE A 34 3.25 2.91 6.09
C PHE A 34 4.75 3.08 6.37
N VAL A 35 5.60 2.65 5.45
CA VAL A 35 7.06 2.68 5.61
C VAL A 35 7.56 4.11 5.76
N GLN A 36 7.09 5.04 4.92
CA GLN A 36 7.52 6.45 4.99
C GLN A 36 7.08 7.11 6.30
N THR A 37 5.85 6.84 6.75
CA THR A 37 5.34 7.39 8.01
C THR A 37 6.09 6.82 9.21
N LEU A 38 6.34 5.51 9.23
CA LEU A 38 7.11 4.86 10.29
C LEU A 38 8.55 5.39 10.35
N LEU A 39 9.18 5.63 9.20
CA LEU A 39 10.52 6.21 9.12
C LEU A 39 10.56 7.64 9.66
N LYS A 40 9.52 8.43 9.38
CA LYS A 40 9.42 9.84 9.80
C LYS A 40 9.05 10.01 11.28
N THR A 41 8.15 9.18 11.78
CA THR A 41 7.50 9.38 13.09
C THR A 41 7.95 8.38 14.15
N GLY A 42 8.39 7.19 13.73
CA GLY A 42 8.63 6.05 14.63
C GLY A 42 7.35 5.45 15.24
N SER A 43 6.17 5.97 14.88
CA SER A 43 4.87 5.57 15.43
C SER A 43 4.22 4.50 14.55
N ILE A 44 3.92 3.34 15.14
CA ILE A 44 3.21 2.26 14.45
C ILE A 44 1.77 2.69 14.18
N ASP A 45 1.08 3.31 15.14
CA ASP A 45 -0.30 3.77 14.99
C ASP A 45 -0.44 4.74 13.81
N ASP A 46 0.45 5.74 13.71
CA ASP A 46 0.44 6.71 12.61
C ASP A 46 0.75 6.02 11.26
N ALA A 47 1.70 5.09 11.27
CA ALA A 47 2.06 4.34 10.07
C ALA A 47 0.92 3.45 9.58
N SER A 48 0.25 2.74 10.48
CA SER A 48 -0.91 1.89 10.19
C SER A 48 -2.09 2.72 9.69
N ALA A 49 -2.35 3.88 10.29
CA ALA A 49 -3.35 4.84 9.78
C ALA A 49 -3.00 5.35 8.37
N ALA A 50 -1.71 5.60 8.09
CA ALA A 50 -1.25 5.99 6.75
C ALA A 50 -1.44 4.86 5.72
N ALA A 51 -1.18 3.60 6.10
CA ALA A 51 -1.47 2.43 5.27
C ALA A 51 -2.96 2.31 4.95
N GLN A 52 -3.82 2.47 5.97
CA GLN A 52 -5.28 2.45 5.81
C GLN A 52 -5.74 3.55 4.85
N LYS A 53 -5.25 4.78 5.01
CA LYS A 53 -5.57 5.89 4.11
C LYS A 53 -5.12 5.60 2.67
N GLY A 54 -3.93 5.05 2.51
CA GLY A 54 -3.40 4.63 1.21
C GLY A 54 -4.27 3.57 0.54
N ALA A 55 -4.64 2.52 1.28
CA ALA A 55 -5.56 1.49 0.81
C ALA A 55 -6.92 2.06 0.42
N GLN A 56 -7.54 2.90 1.25
CA GLN A 56 -8.83 3.53 0.93
C GLN A 56 -8.74 4.43 -0.30
N GLY A 57 -7.61 5.11 -0.50
CA GLY A 57 -7.35 5.95 -1.66
C GLY A 57 -7.40 5.21 -3.00
N THR A 58 -7.21 3.88 -2.99
CA THR A 58 -7.27 3.07 -4.22
C THR A 58 -8.69 2.91 -4.80
N LYS A 59 -9.74 3.23 -4.05
CA LYS A 59 -11.12 3.25 -4.55
C LYS A 59 -11.24 4.14 -5.78
N GLY A 60 -11.88 3.64 -6.84
CA GLY A 60 -12.03 4.41 -8.09
C GLY A 60 -10.77 4.55 -8.94
N MET A 61 -9.58 4.17 -8.45
CA MET A 61 -8.38 4.19 -9.28
C MET A 61 -8.50 3.15 -10.40
N LYS A 62 -8.07 3.53 -11.60
CA LYS A 62 -7.90 2.60 -12.70
C LYS A 62 -6.58 1.85 -12.48
N ALA A 63 -6.64 0.52 -12.40
CA ALA A 63 -5.44 -0.28 -12.20
C ALA A 63 -4.47 -0.15 -13.38
N SER A 64 -3.20 0.06 -13.07
CA SER A 64 -2.10 0.04 -14.04
C SER A 64 -1.40 -1.32 -14.09
N LEU A 65 -1.49 -2.10 -13.00
CA LEU A 65 -0.75 -3.34 -12.80
C LEU A 65 -1.60 -4.43 -12.14
N GLY A 66 -1.12 -5.67 -12.23
CA GLY A 66 -1.73 -6.82 -11.57
C GLY A 66 -2.98 -7.36 -12.26
N ARG A 67 -3.69 -8.25 -11.55
CA ARG A 67 -4.85 -8.96 -12.12
C ARG A 67 -6.05 -8.04 -12.36
N THR A 68 -6.16 -6.97 -11.58
CA THR A 68 -7.20 -5.95 -11.67
C THR A 68 -7.24 -5.24 -13.03
N VAL A 69 -6.14 -5.21 -13.79
CA VAL A 69 -6.09 -4.61 -15.14
C VAL A 69 -7.00 -5.35 -16.13
N TYR A 70 -7.03 -6.69 -16.08
CA TYR A 70 -7.74 -7.51 -17.06
C TYR A 70 -9.02 -8.16 -16.52
N VAL A 71 -9.23 -8.12 -15.21
CA VAL A 71 -10.47 -8.63 -14.61
C VAL A 71 -11.67 -7.74 -15.00
N GLY A 72 -11.44 -6.48 -15.37
CA GLY A 72 -12.47 -5.60 -15.93
C GLY A 72 -13.71 -5.46 -15.03
N GLY A 73 -14.79 -4.89 -15.57
CA GLY A 73 -16.07 -4.79 -14.87
C GLY A 73 -16.28 -3.50 -14.09
N GLN A 74 -17.44 -3.39 -13.45
CA GLN A 74 -17.86 -2.26 -12.62
C GLN A 74 -17.79 -2.67 -11.14
N GLY A 75 -17.73 -1.71 -10.22
CA GLY A 75 -17.71 -1.94 -8.77
C GLY A 75 -16.35 -1.71 -8.11
N PHE A 76 -15.25 -1.69 -8.87
CA PHE A 76 -13.93 -1.29 -8.37
C PHE A 76 -13.90 0.19 -7.94
N GLN A 77 -14.89 0.98 -8.35
CA GLN A 77 -15.12 2.35 -7.89
C GLN A 77 -15.46 2.41 -6.41
N GLU A 78 -16.17 1.41 -5.89
CA GLU A 78 -16.74 1.42 -4.54
C GLU A 78 -15.84 0.72 -3.51
N VAL A 79 -14.92 -0.14 -3.98
CA VAL A 79 -14.06 -0.97 -3.13
C VAL A 79 -12.57 -0.65 -3.35
N PRO A 80 -11.74 -0.73 -2.30
CA PRO A 80 -10.30 -0.56 -2.45
C PRO A 80 -9.68 -1.74 -3.23
N ASP A 81 -8.43 -1.59 -3.65
CA ASP A 81 -7.61 -2.69 -4.08
C ASP A 81 -7.53 -3.75 -2.96
N PRO A 82 -7.83 -5.02 -3.25
CA PRO A 82 -7.83 -6.06 -2.22
C PRO A 82 -6.44 -6.29 -1.61
N GLY A 83 -5.36 -6.11 -2.39
CA GLY A 83 -3.99 -6.26 -1.88
C GLY A 83 -3.62 -5.14 -0.91
N ALA A 84 -3.94 -3.89 -1.27
CA ALA A 84 -3.76 -2.74 -0.39
C ALA A 84 -4.63 -2.87 0.88
N HIS A 85 -5.89 -3.26 0.73
CA HIS A 85 -6.81 -3.41 1.85
C HIS A 85 -6.37 -4.51 2.82
N GLY A 86 -6.07 -5.71 2.33
CA GLY A 86 -5.64 -6.81 3.19
C GLY A 86 -4.35 -6.49 3.96
N LEU A 87 -3.41 -5.79 3.32
CA LEU A 87 -2.21 -5.32 4.02
C LEU A 87 -2.53 -4.25 5.06
N ALA A 88 -3.41 -3.29 4.77
CA ALA A 88 -3.81 -2.29 5.74
C ALA A 88 -4.47 -2.91 6.98
N GLU A 89 -5.37 -3.89 6.81
CA GLU A 89 -5.99 -4.60 7.93
C GLU A 89 -4.96 -5.35 8.79
N LEU A 90 -3.96 -5.98 8.16
CA LEU A 90 -2.85 -6.60 8.89
C LEU A 90 -2.07 -5.58 9.73
N LEU A 91 -1.74 -4.43 9.13
CA LEU A 91 -0.94 -3.39 9.79
C LEU A 91 -1.72 -2.69 10.91
N LEU A 92 -3.03 -2.52 10.75
CA LEU A 92 -3.92 -1.99 11.81
C LEU A 92 -4.02 -2.92 13.02
N GLY A 93 -3.71 -4.21 12.86
CA GLY A 93 -3.69 -5.18 13.96
C GLY A 93 -2.34 -5.32 14.67
N LEU A 94 -1.32 -4.55 14.29
CA LEU A 94 -0.02 -4.49 14.97
C LEU A 94 -0.09 -3.61 16.21
#